data_AF-A0A518LP26-F1
#
_entry.id   AF-A0A518LP26-F1
#
_cell.length_a   1.000
_cell.length_b   1.000
_cell.length_c   1.000
_cell.angle_alpha   90.00
_cell.angle_beta   90.00
_cell.angle_gamma   90.00
#
_symmetry.space_group_name_H-M   'P 1'
#
loop_
_entity.id
_entity.type
_entity.pdbx_description
1 polymer ?
#
loop_
_entity_poly.entity_id
_entity_poly.type
_entity_poly.pdbx_seq_one_letter_code
_entity_poly.pdbx_strand_id
1 'polypeptide(L)'
;MADVLKLTPREFARGYKAYQAREPRDAMYRIATFLVKHHWGRPRDMADGLGVLLLTWNNAFYRYGSFDFNRLEVAIRRNMAAINGFRKRNITSLSKVGEPAIKQLFNEFLEALRVKKKDEEGFKRSPVAVAKALHLLAPSFFPIWDIRIAIAYGCRYYDQPAIKYLKFAYYMQALAQNLSQRAPASSGRSFLKLIDEYNYSKYTQGWV
;
A
#
# COMPACT_ATOMS: atom_id res chain seq x y z
N MET A 1 7.85 19.75 1.03
CA MET A 1 7.64 19.49 2.48
C MET A 1 6.69 20.49 3.11
N ALA A 2 6.83 21.79 2.86
CA ALA A 2 6.02 22.84 3.49
C ALA A 2 4.50 22.68 3.32
N ASP A 3 4.00 22.21 2.16
CA ASP A 3 2.55 22.10 1.93
C ASP A 3 1.89 20.87 2.57
N VAL A 4 2.65 19.78 2.78
CA VAL A 4 2.12 18.56 3.40
C VAL A 4 1.83 18.79 4.90
N LEU A 5 2.61 19.66 5.54
CA LEU A 5 2.42 20.05 6.95
C LEU A 5 1.32 21.10 7.15
N LYS A 6 0.78 21.69 6.08
CA LYS A 6 -0.33 22.65 6.12
C LYS A 6 -1.71 21.99 5.97
N LEU A 7 -1.76 20.67 5.77
CA LEU A 7 -3.02 19.95 5.60
C LEU A 7 -3.91 20.10 6.84
N THR A 8 -5.05 20.76 6.67
CA THR A 8 -6.02 20.94 7.76
C THR A 8 -6.86 19.68 7.97
N PRO A 9 -7.36 19.41 9.19
CA PRO A 9 -8.28 18.29 9.43
C PRO A 9 -9.53 18.33 8.54
N ARG A 10 -10.03 19.53 8.22
CA ARG A 10 -11.19 19.73 7.35
C ARG A 10 -10.91 19.35 5.90
N GLU A 11 -9.76 19.78 5.36
CA GLU A 11 -9.33 19.39 4.01
C GLU A 11 -9.06 17.89 3.93
N PHE A 12 -8.39 17.33 4.94
CA PHE A 12 -8.15 15.88 5.05
C PHE A 12 -9.47 15.09 5.02
N ALA A 13 -10.45 15.53 5.84
CA ALA A 13 -11.78 14.94 5.87
C ALA A 13 -12.54 15.07 4.55
N ARG A 14 -12.42 16.21 3.88
CA ARG A 14 -13.02 16.41 2.56
C ARG A 14 -12.48 15.38 1.56
N GLY A 15 -11.16 15.14 1.56
CA GLY A 15 -10.52 14.19 0.65
C GLY A 15 -10.95 12.73 0.87
N TYR A 16 -10.86 12.21 2.10
CA TYR A 16 -11.25 10.80 2.32
C TYR A 16 -12.76 10.59 2.16
N LYS A 17 -13.61 11.58 2.49
CA LYS A 17 -15.06 11.48 2.25
C LYS A 17 -15.40 11.49 0.76
N ALA A 18 -14.71 12.31 -0.03
CA ALA A 18 -14.87 12.31 -1.48
C ALA A 18 -14.54 10.94 -2.08
N TYR A 19 -13.50 10.28 -1.57
CA TYR A 19 -13.16 8.91 -1.95
C TYR A 19 -14.30 7.93 -1.64
N GLN A 20 -14.75 7.92 -0.38
CA GLN A 20 -15.77 6.98 0.08
C GLN A 20 -17.11 7.14 -0.64
N ALA A 21 -17.42 8.35 -1.12
CA ALA A 21 -18.63 8.62 -1.89
C ALA A 21 -18.53 8.26 -3.38
N ARG A 22 -17.31 8.20 -3.96
CA ARG A 22 -17.11 8.17 -5.42
C ARG A 22 -16.33 6.98 -5.95
N GLU A 23 -15.55 6.28 -5.12
CA GLU A 23 -14.71 5.16 -5.57
C GLU A 23 -15.46 3.82 -5.42
N PRO A 24 -16.10 3.29 -6.48
CA PRO A 24 -16.86 2.05 -6.40
C PRO A 24 -15.98 0.83 -6.09
N ARG A 25 -14.68 0.89 -6.40
CA ARG A 25 -13.75 -0.22 -6.16
C ARG A 25 -13.31 -0.34 -4.70
N ASP A 26 -13.74 0.54 -3.79
CA ASP A 26 -13.49 0.39 -2.35
C ASP A 26 -14.07 -0.92 -1.80
N ALA A 27 -15.15 -1.44 -2.42
CA ALA A 27 -15.68 -2.77 -2.12
C ALA A 27 -14.60 -3.86 -2.22
N MET A 28 -13.73 -3.80 -3.25
CA MET A 28 -12.66 -4.79 -3.44
C MET A 28 -11.58 -4.68 -2.37
N TYR A 29 -11.29 -3.47 -1.88
CA TYR A 29 -10.40 -3.29 -0.73
C TYR A 29 -10.99 -3.90 0.54
N ARG A 30 -12.29 -3.68 0.80
CA ARG A 30 -12.97 -4.26 1.98
C ARG A 30 -12.96 -5.78 1.94
N ILE A 31 -13.29 -6.39 0.80
CA ILE A 31 -13.30 -7.85 0.63
C ILE A 31 -11.89 -8.43 0.74
N ALA A 32 -10.90 -7.85 0.05
CA ALA A 32 -9.51 -8.32 0.14
C ALA A 32 -8.97 -8.23 1.58
N THR A 33 -9.26 -7.13 2.28
CA THR A 33 -8.90 -6.94 3.70
C THR A 33 -9.54 -8.00 4.59
N PHE A 34 -10.83 -8.29 4.37
CA PHE A 34 -11.54 -9.33 5.09
C PHE A 34 -10.90 -10.71 4.87
N LEU A 35 -10.65 -11.10 3.61
CA LEU A 35 -10.06 -12.40 3.27
C LEU A 35 -8.67 -12.58 3.88
N VAL A 36 -7.78 -11.60 3.72
CA VAL A 36 -6.44 -11.64 4.30
C VAL A 36 -6.49 -11.74 5.83
N LYS A 37 -7.42 -11.02 6.48
CA LYS A 37 -7.60 -11.09 7.94
C LYS A 37 -8.17 -12.44 8.38
N HIS A 38 -9.17 -12.95 7.68
CA HIS A 38 -9.85 -14.21 8.02
C HIS A 38 -8.90 -15.41 7.89
N HIS A 39 -8.09 -15.42 6.84
CA HIS A 39 -7.14 -16.51 6.57
C HIS A 39 -5.73 -16.25 7.12
N TRP A 40 -5.58 -15.37 8.10
CA TRP A 40 -4.25 -15.02 8.63
C TRP A 40 -3.48 -16.26 9.11
N GLY A 41 -2.23 -16.39 8.69
CA GLY A 41 -1.40 -17.57 9.00
C GLY A 41 -1.56 -18.73 8.01
N ARG A 42 -2.40 -18.59 6.97
CA ARG A 42 -2.53 -19.53 5.84
C ARG A 42 -2.02 -18.86 4.56
N PRO A 43 -0.72 -18.99 4.22
CA PRO A 43 -0.12 -18.21 3.12
C PRO A 43 -0.82 -18.33 1.77
N ARG A 44 -1.39 -19.51 1.46
CA ARG A 44 -2.12 -19.76 0.22
C ARG A 44 -3.37 -18.88 0.13
N ASP A 45 -4.26 -19.04 1.09
CA ASP A 45 -5.50 -18.27 1.18
C ASP A 45 -5.24 -16.75 1.34
N MET A 46 -4.15 -16.38 2.03
CA MET A 46 -3.72 -14.97 2.11
C MET A 46 -3.30 -14.44 0.73
N ALA A 47 -2.60 -15.24 -0.08
CA ALA A 47 -2.24 -14.87 -1.45
C ALA A 47 -3.49 -14.67 -2.32
N ASP A 48 -4.51 -15.52 -2.17
CA ASP A 48 -5.79 -15.38 -2.85
C ASP A 48 -6.48 -14.05 -2.47
N GLY A 49 -6.52 -13.73 -1.17
CA GLY A 49 -7.05 -12.46 -0.66
C GLY A 49 -6.29 -11.23 -1.20
N LEU A 50 -4.96 -11.30 -1.29
CA LEU A 50 -4.16 -10.24 -1.92
C LEU A 50 -4.45 -10.11 -3.41
N GLY A 51 -4.66 -11.23 -4.11
CA GLY A 51 -5.00 -11.28 -5.53
C GLY A 51 -6.25 -10.49 -5.87
N VAL A 52 -7.29 -10.54 -5.02
CA VAL A 52 -8.53 -9.76 -5.19
C VAL A 52 -8.23 -8.27 -5.36
N LEU A 53 -7.40 -7.69 -4.49
CA LEU A 53 -7.05 -6.27 -4.60
C LEU A 53 -6.11 -6.02 -5.78
N LEU A 54 -5.09 -6.86 -5.96
CA LEU A 54 -4.03 -6.63 -6.94
C LEU A 54 -4.57 -6.73 -8.37
N LEU A 55 -5.38 -7.73 -8.68
CA LEU A 55 -5.97 -7.91 -10.01
C LEU A 55 -7.04 -6.86 -10.31
N THR A 56 -7.68 -6.28 -9.29
CA THR A 56 -8.67 -5.20 -9.49
C THR A 56 -8.00 -3.82 -9.56
N TRP A 57 -7.32 -3.41 -8.50
CA TRP A 57 -6.78 -2.06 -8.34
C TRP A 57 -5.47 -1.87 -9.10
N ASN A 58 -4.80 -2.94 -9.51
CA ASN A 58 -3.58 -2.89 -10.33
C ASN A 58 -3.79 -3.61 -11.67
N ASN A 59 -5.05 -3.71 -12.13
CA ASN A 59 -5.43 -4.43 -13.35
C ASN A 59 -4.58 -4.03 -14.57
N ALA A 60 -4.31 -2.73 -14.76
CA ALA A 60 -3.51 -2.25 -15.89
C ALA A 60 -2.11 -2.90 -15.98
N PHE A 61 -1.52 -3.27 -14.84
CA PHE A 61 -0.25 -3.97 -14.79
C PHE A 61 -0.41 -5.48 -15.09
N TYR A 62 -1.48 -6.09 -14.61
CA TYR A 62 -1.70 -7.55 -14.66
C TYR A 62 -2.46 -8.04 -15.90
N ARG A 63 -3.19 -7.19 -16.62
CA ARG A 63 -4.15 -7.57 -17.68
C ARG A 63 -3.59 -8.44 -18.82
N TYR A 64 -2.27 -8.41 -19.07
CA TYR A 64 -1.61 -9.18 -20.13
C TYR A 64 -0.51 -10.11 -19.63
N GLY A 65 -0.45 -10.37 -18.33
CA GLY A 65 0.50 -11.28 -17.71
C GLY A 65 -0.19 -12.36 -16.89
N SER A 66 0.54 -13.41 -16.55
CA SER A 66 0.10 -14.39 -15.56
C SER A 66 0.44 -13.92 -14.16
N PHE A 67 -0.59 -13.77 -13.31
CA PHE A 67 -0.40 -13.57 -11.87
C PHE A 67 -0.09 -14.92 -11.22
N ASP A 68 1.05 -15.03 -10.57
CA ASP A 68 1.52 -16.29 -9.98
C ASP A 68 1.23 -16.30 -8.47
N PHE A 69 0.11 -16.92 -8.11
CA PHE A 69 -0.32 -17.08 -6.72
C PHE A 69 0.66 -17.94 -5.91
N ASN A 70 1.29 -18.95 -6.51
CA ASN A 70 2.24 -19.82 -5.81
C ASN A 70 3.50 -19.04 -5.41
N ARG A 71 4.00 -18.16 -6.27
CA ARG A 71 5.15 -17.29 -5.95
C ARG A 71 4.82 -16.31 -4.83
N LEU A 72 3.60 -15.77 -4.82
CA LEU A 72 3.15 -14.89 -3.73
C LEU A 72 2.98 -15.67 -2.41
N GLU A 73 2.38 -16.86 -2.44
CA GLU A 73 2.27 -17.75 -1.29
C GLU A 73 3.64 -18.05 -0.67
N VAL A 74 4.63 -18.42 -1.50
CA VAL A 74 6.00 -18.70 -1.05
C VAL A 74 6.62 -17.47 -0.40
N ALA A 75 6.44 -16.28 -0.98
CA ALA A 75 6.95 -15.03 -0.41
C ALA A 75 6.29 -14.70 0.94
N ILE A 76 4.97 -14.85 1.05
CA ILE A 76 4.25 -14.67 2.32
C ILE A 76 4.81 -15.64 3.36
N ARG A 77 4.87 -16.94 3.05
CA ARG A 77 5.34 -18.00 3.96
C ARG A 77 6.74 -17.68 4.50
N ARG A 78 7.68 -17.34 3.62
CA ARG A 78 9.07 -17.00 3.98
C ARG A 78 9.16 -15.79 4.89
N ASN A 79 8.27 -14.82 4.72
CA ASN A 79 8.30 -13.54 5.42
C ASN A 79 7.31 -13.43 6.59
N MET A 80 6.60 -14.50 6.96
CA MET A 80 5.53 -14.44 7.96
C MET A 80 5.98 -13.83 9.30
N ALA A 81 7.20 -14.14 9.75
CA ALA A 81 7.75 -13.56 10.98
C ALA A 81 7.90 -12.02 10.89
N ALA A 82 8.49 -11.53 9.80
CA ALA A 82 8.66 -10.10 9.57
C ALA A 82 7.31 -9.39 9.38
N ILE A 83 6.41 -10.00 8.60
CA ILE A 83 5.05 -9.50 8.38
C ILE A 83 4.30 -9.38 9.71
N ASN A 84 4.35 -10.40 10.57
CA ASN A 84 3.73 -10.36 11.89
C ASN A 84 4.32 -9.26 12.78
N GLY A 85 5.64 -9.04 12.71
CA GLY A 85 6.33 -7.97 13.42
C GLY A 85 5.81 -6.59 13.02
N PHE A 86 5.65 -6.33 11.72
CA PHE A 86 5.13 -5.05 11.22
C PHE A 86 3.62 -4.89 11.41
N ARG A 87 2.84 -5.97 11.31
CA ARG A 87 1.38 -5.92 11.49
C ARG A 87 0.95 -5.43 12.87
N LYS A 88 1.73 -5.73 13.90
CA LYS A 88 1.48 -5.29 15.28
C LYS A 88 1.86 -3.82 15.52
N ARG A 89 2.52 -3.17 14.55
CA ARG A 89 3.04 -1.82 14.67
C ARG A 89 2.15 -0.80 13.98
N ASN A 90 2.32 0.46 14.39
CA ASN A 90 1.78 1.62 13.71
C ASN A 90 2.90 2.34 12.95
N ILE A 91 2.58 3.01 11.84
CA ILE A 91 3.53 3.81 11.06
C ILE A 91 4.27 4.86 11.91
N THR A 92 3.66 5.36 12.98
CA THR A 92 4.32 6.27 13.93
C THR A 92 5.57 5.66 14.57
N SER A 93 5.67 4.33 14.62
CA SER A 93 6.85 3.58 15.10
C SER A 93 7.93 3.35 14.04
N LEU A 94 7.78 3.84 12.80
CA LEU A 94 8.81 3.73 11.76
C LEU A 94 10.10 4.39 12.23
N SER A 95 11.22 3.69 12.05
CA SER A 95 12.54 4.15 12.48
C SER A 95 13.63 3.55 11.61
N LYS A 96 14.82 4.16 11.65
CA LYS A 96 16.00 3.73 10.87
C LYS A 96 16.39 2.28 11.11
N VAL A 97 16.22 1.77 12.35
CA VAL A 97 16.52 0.38 12.72
C VAL A 97 15.70 -0.62 11.91
N GLY A 98 14.46 -0.27 11.55
CA GLY A 98 13.57 -1.14 10.78
C GLY A 98 13.79 -1.09 9.26
N GLU A 99 14.55 -0.13 8.74
CA GLU A 99 14.69 0.08 7.29
C GLU A 99 15.26 -1.12 6.53
N PRO A 100 16.30 -1.84 7.00
CA PRO A 100 16.82 -3.00 6.28
C PRO A 100 15.76 -4.08 6.08
N ALA A 101 14.98 -4.39 7.11
CA ALA A 101 13.90 -5.38 7.05
C ALA A 101 12.77 -4.94 6.10
N ILE A 102 12.44 -3.64 6.06
CA ILE A 102 11.45 -3.11 5.11
C ILE A 102 11.96 -3.22 3.67
N LYS A 103 13.23 -2.87 3.40
CA LYS A 103 13.83 -2.98 2.05
C LYS A 103 13.86 -4.42 1.57
N GLN A 104 14.28 -5.34 2.45
CA GLN A 104 14.30 -6.77 2.14
C GLN A 104 12.89 -7.27 1.79
N LEU A 105 11.93 -7.04 2.68
CA LEU A 105 10.54 -7.45 2.47
C LEU A 105 9.96 -6.85 1.17
N PHE A 106 10.24 -5.57 0.91
CA PHE A 106 9.81 -4.90 -0.31
C PHE A 106 10.36 -5.58 -1.56
N ASN A 107 11.67 -5.89 -1.59
CA ASN A 107 12.31 -6.53 -2.73
C ASN A 107 11.83 -7.97 -2.94
N GLU A 108 11.61 -8.73 -1.87
CA GLU A 108 11.06 -10.09 -1.95
C GLU A 108 9.66 -10.09 -2.57
N PHE A 109 8.80 -9.15 -2.16
CA PHE A 109 7.48 -8.97 -2.76
C PHE A 109 7.56 -8.40 -4.19
N LEU A 110 8.55 -7.55 -4.48
CA LEU A 110 8.77 -7.01 -5.82
C LEU A 110 9.11 -8.12 -6.82
N GLU A 111 9.93 -9.08 -6.39
CA GLU A 111 10.17 -10.29 -7.17
C GLU A 111 8.90 -11.14 -7.24
N ALA A 112 8.27 -11.49 -6.12
CA ALA A 112 7.11 -12.38 -6.09
C ALA A 112 5.96 -11.90 -7.01
N LEU A 113 5.71 -10.59 -7.04
CA LEU A 113 4.62 -9.96 -7.79
C LEU A 113 4.97 -9.60 -9.23
N ARG A 114 6.18 -9.93 -9.71
CA ARG A 114 6.58 -9.70 -11.10
C ARG A 114 5.77 -10.57 -12.06
N VAL A 115 5.51 -10.06 -13.26
CA VAL A 115 4.78 -10.78 -14.31
C VAL A 115 5.62 -10.94 -15.57
N LYS A 116 5.41 -12.04 -16.29
CA LYS A 116 5.86 -12.18 -17.67
C LYS A 116 4.68 -11.84 -18.56
N LYS A 117 4.85 -10.89 -19.48
CA LYS A 117 3.83 -10.57 -20.48
C LYS A 117 4.10 -11.36 -21.76
N LYS A 118 3.06 -11.70 -22.50
CA LYS A 118 3.14 -12.60 -23.66
C LYS A 118 4.16 -12.13 -24.71
N ASP A 119 4.24 -10.81 -24.94
CA ASP A 119 5.02 -10.23 -26.04
C ASP A 119 6.21 -9.39 -25.57
N GLU A 120 6.65 -9.55 -24.32
CA GLU A 120 7.79 -8.80 -23.77
C GLU A 120 8.87 -9.75 -23.24
N GLU A 121 10.14 -9.43 -23.53
CA GLU A 121 11.26 -10.15 -22.93
C GLU A 121 11.39 -9.81 -21.43
N GLY A 122 11.62 -10.87 -20.65
CA GLY A 122 11.85 -10.78 -19.22
C GLY A 122 10.60 -10.54 -18.36
N PHE A 123 10.85 -10.29 -17.08
CA PHE A 123 9.80 -10.02 -16.10
C PHE A 123 9.65 -8.52 -15.84
N LYS A 124 8.40 -8.05 -15.79
CA LYS A 124 8.06 -6.70 -15.34
C LYS A 124 7.69 -6.70 -13.86
N ARG A 125 8.08 -5.63 -13.16
CA ARG A 125 7.88 -5.45 -11.71
C ARG A 125 7.00 -4.23 -11.46
N SER A 126 6.23 -4.26 -10.38
CA SER A 126 5.35 -3.16 -9.98
C SER A 126 5.58 -2.77 -8.51
N PRO A 127 6.31 -1.68 -8.23
CA PRO A 127 6.41 -1.12 -6.88
C PRO A 127 5.04 -0.73 -6.28
N VAL A 128 4.05 -0.45 -7.14
CA VAL A 128 2.66 -0.19 -6.74
C VAL A 128 2.00 -1.46 -6.21
N ALA A 129 2.19 -2.60 -6.88
CA ALA A 129 1.67 -3.88 -6.40
C ALA A 129 2.23 -4.23 -5.03
N VAL A 130 3.53 -4.02 -4.82
CA VAL A 130 4.19 -4.27 -3.53
C VAL A 130 3.57 -3.42 -2.42
N ALA A 131 3.42 -2.11 -2.62
CA ALA A 131 2.82 -1.22 -1.62
C ALA A 131 1.39 -1.63 -1.24
N LYS A 132 0.57 -2.02 -2.23
CA LYS A 132 -0.80 -2.52 -2.01
C LYS A 132 -0.81 -3.83 -1.22
N ALA A 133 0.07 -4.77 -1.57
CA ALA A 133 0.18 -6.05 -0.89
C ALA A 133 0.63 -5.88 0.57
N LEU A 134 1.70 -5.13 0.80
CA LEU A 134 2.24 -4.86 2.14
C LEU A 134 1.21 -4.12 3.01
N HIS A 135 0.44 -3.19 2.45
CA HIS A 135 -0.61 -2.51 3.19
C HIS A 135 -1.70 -3.49 3.66
N LEU A 136 -2.21 -4.39 2.80
CA LEU A 136 -3.19 -5.39 3.26
C LEU A 136 -2.65 -6.30 4.37
N LEU A 137 -1.36 -6.61 4.32
CA LEU A 137 -0.68 -7.43 5.33
C LEU A 137 -0.44 -6.68 6.65
N ALA A 138 -0.16 -5.38 6.63
CA ALA A 138 0.02 -4.54 7.82
C ALA A 138 -0.56 -3.13 7.60
N PRO A 139 -1.90 -2.97 7.65
CA PRO A 139 -2.59 -1.75 7.20
C PRO A 139 -2.33 -0.53 8.05
N SER A 140 -1.85 -0.72 9.29
CA SER A 140 -1.46 0.37 10.19
C SER A 140 0.00 0.80 10.04
N PHE A 141 0.82 0.04 9.29
CA PHE A 141 2.26 0.27 9.19
C PHE A 141 2.73 0.59 7.76
N PHE A 142 2.24 -0.13 6.74
CA PHE A 142 2.68 0.07 5.37
C PHE A 142 1.72 0.96 4.58
N PRO A 143 2.16 2.10 4.03
CA PRO A 143 1.29 2.96 3.23
C PRO A 143 1.14 2.45 1.79
N ILE A 144 0.00 2.79 1.17
CA ILE A 144 -0.27 2.58 -0.25
C ILE A 144 0.24 3.80 -1.03
N TRP A 145 0.68 3.56 -2.27
CA TRP A 145 0.90 4.62 -3.26
C TRP A 145 0.48 4.19 -4.66
N ASP A 146 0.33 5.16 -5.54
CA ASP A 146 0.34 5.00 -6.99
C ASP A 146 1.34 5.97 -7.63
N ILE A 147 1.43 6.01 -8.96
CA ILE A 147 2.42 6.84 -9.65
C ILE A 147 2.17 8.34 -9.45
N ARG A 148 0.91 8.79 -9.45
CA ARG A 148 0.55 10.20 -9.30
C ARG A 148 0.83 10.66 -7.87
N ILE A 149 0.44 9.83 -6.89
CA ILE A 149 0.73 10.06 -5.48
C ILE A 149 2.25 10.10 -5.26
N ALA A 150 2.99 9.09 -5.73
CA ALA A 150 4.44 9.07 -5.54
C ALA A 150 5.16 10.26 -6.18
N ILE A 151 4.69 10.73 -7.35
CA ILE A 151 5.20 11.95 -7.98
C ILE A 151 4.93 13.18 -7.09
N ALA A 152 3.71 13.33 -6.57
CA ALA A 152 3.33 14.45 -5.72
C ALA A 152 4.20 14.56 -4.44
N TYR A 153 4.68 13.43 -3.92
CA TYR A 153 5.60 13.37 -2.78
C TYR A 153 7.09 13.33 -3.17
N GLY A 154 7.44 13.51 -4.44
CA GLY A 154 8.84 13.47 -4.90
C GLY A 154 9.52 12.11 -4.67
N CYS A 155 8.75 11.04 -4.82
CA CYS A 155 9.12 9.64 -4.59
C CYS A 155 8.89 8.76 -5.83
N ARG A 156 9.01 9.33 -7.04
CA ARG A 156 8.97 8.58 -8.30
C ARG A 156 9.94 7.39 -8.24
N TYR A 157 9.45 6.20 -8.59
CA TYR A 157 10.04 4.92 -8.18
C TYR A 157 10.53 4.02 -9.35
N TYR A 158 10.97 4.64 -10.45
CA TYR A 158 11.60 3.88 -11.55
C TYR A 158 13.02 3.43 -11.19
N ASP A 159 13.73 4.25 -10.42
CA ASP A 159 15.04 3.97 -9.85
C ASP A 159 14.90 3.63 -8.35
N GLN A 160 15.50 2.51 -7.92
CA GLN A 160 15.63 2.13 -6.51
C GLN A 160 14.28 2.18 -5.72
N PRO A 161 13.25 1.42 -6.15
CA PRO A 161 11.88 1.57 -5.65
C PRO A 161 11.74 1.39 -4.13
N ALA A 162 12.52 0.49 -3.50
CA ALA A 162 12.50 0.29 -2.06
C ALA A 162 12.96 1.54 -1.27
N ILE A 163 13.94 2.28 -1.79
CA ILE A 163 14.42 3.53 -1.15
C ILE A 163 13.37 4.62 -1.27
N LYS A 164 12.76 4.75 -2.45
CA LYS A 164 11.68 5.73 -2.68
C LYS A 164 10.45 5.39 -1.82
N TYR A 165 10.15 4.12 -1.63
CA TYR A 165 9.06 3.66 -0.76
C TYR A 165 9.31 4.02 0.70
N LEU A 166 10.54 3.83 1.21
CA LEU A 166 10.90 4.27 2.56
C LEU A 166 10.79 5.78 2.74
N LYS A 167 11.28 6.57 1.76
CA LYS A 167 11.12 8.03 1.78
C LYS A 167 9.63 8.41 1.84
N PHE A 168 8.79 7.74 1.05
CA PHE A 168 7.35 7.92 1.10
C PHE A 168 6.75 7.52 2.46
N ALA A 169 7.18 6.41 3.05
CA ALA A 169 6.71 5.96 4.36
C ALA A 169 7.02 6.97 5.48
N TYR A 170 8.18 7.64 5.45
CA TYR A 170 8.49 8.73 6.37
C TYR A 170 7.57 9.95 6.18
N TYR A 171 7.17 10.29 4.94
CA TYR A 171 6.15 11.32 4.73
C TYR A 171 4.81 10.93 5.33
N MET A 172 4.39 9.68 5.15
CA MET A 172 3.13 9.19 5.71
C MET A 172 3.17 9.12 7.23
N GLN A 173 4.32 8.80 7.82
CA GLN A 173 4.56 8.87 9.27
C GLN A 173 4.36 10.30 9.79
N ALA A 174 5.01 11.28 9.17
CA ALA A 174 4.91 12.68 9.58
C ALA A 174 3.46 13.20 9.46
N LEU A 175 2.76 12.85 8.38
CA LEU A 175 1.33 13.14 8.23
C LEU A 175 0.49 12.47 9.32
N ALA A 176 0.73 11.20 9.59
CA ALA A 176 0.02 10.46 10.63
C ALA A 176 0.20 11.10 12.01
N GLN A 177 1.42 11.52 12.36
CA GLN A 177 1.70 12.21 13.62
C GLN A 177 0.99 13.56 13.71
N ASN A 178 1.01 14.36 12.65
CA ASN A 178 0.37 15.67 12.63
C ASN A 178 -1.16 15.59 12.72
N LEU A 179 -1.77 14.68 11.94
CA LEU A 179 -3.23 14.59 11.82
C LEU A 179 -3.89 13.76 12.92
N SER A 180 -3.24 12.72 13.47
CA SER A 180 -3.83 11.89 14.52
C SER A 180 -4.10 12.66 15.82
N GLN A 181 -3.34 13.73 16.08
CA GLN A 181 -3.59 14.66 17.17
C GLN A 181 -4.86 15.52 16.95
N ARG A 182 -5.38 15.57 15.73
CA ARG A 182 -6.37 16.57 15.28
C ARG A 182 -7.64 15.97 14.66
N ALA A 183 -7.64 14.68 14.31
CA ALA A 183 -8.80 13.96 13.78
C ALA A 183 -8.70 12.47 14.13
N PRO A 184 -9.53 11.92 15.04
CA PRO A 184 -9.50 10.51 15.37
C PRO A 184 -9.98 9.66 14.19
N ALA A 185 -9.45 8.44 14.08
CA ALA A 185 -9.92 7.47 13.11
C ALA A 185 -11.40 7.15 13.37
N SER A 186 -12.27 7.51 12.44
CA SER A 186 -13.66 7.07 12.41
C SER A 186 -13.83 6.17 11.18
N SER A 187 -14.70 5.16 11.27
CA SER A 187 -15.08 4.19 10.21
C SER A 187 -14.35 2.82 10.13
N GLY A 188 -13.61 2.39 11.15
CA GLY A 188 -13.01 1.04 11.17
C GLY A 188 -11.87 0.81 10.16
N ARG A 189 -11.42 1.88 9.48
CA ARG A 189 -10.26 1.92 8.59
C ARG A 189 -9.00 2.30 9.38
N SER A 190 -7.84 1.84 8.91
CA SER A 190 -6.56 2.32 9.47
C SER A 190 -6.34 3.78 9.11
N PHE A 191 -5.55 4.49 9.92
CA PHE A 191 -5.22 5.89 9.64
C PHE A 191 -4.50 6.05 8.30
N LEU A 192 -3.62 5.10 7.95
CA LEU A 192 -2.95 5.08 6.66
C LEU A 192 -3.91 4.89 5.49
N LYS A 193 -5.00 4.13 5.66
CA LYS A 193 -6.02 4.03 4.61
C LYS A 193 -6.73 5.36 4.40
N LEU A 194 -7.02 6.11 5.46
CA LEU A 194 -7.60 7.45 5.32
C LEU A 194 -6.64 8.43 4.61
N ILE A 195 -5.33 8.34 4.89
CA ILE A 195 -4.30 9.09 4.15
C ILE A 195 -4.26 8.69 2.67
N ASP A 196 -4.31 7.40 2.36
CA ASP A 196 -4.39 6.91 0.98
C ASP A 196 -5.64 7.43 0.26
N GLU A 197 -6.81 7.37 0.89
CA GLU A 197 -8.07 7.88 0.33
C GLU A 197 -8.00 9.39 0.02
N TYR A 198 -7.46 10.18 0.95
CA TYR A 198 -7.21 11.60 0.70
C TYR A 198 -6.24 11.83 -0.47
N ASN A 199 -5.11 11.12 -0.47
CA ASN A 199 -4.09 11.24 -1.52
C ASN A 199 -4.65 10.86 -2.90
N TYR A 200 -5.47 9.82 -2.96
CA TYR A 200 -6.13 9.38 -4.18
C TYR A 200 -7.10 10.43 -4.70
N SER A 201 -7.97 10.96 -3.83
CA SER A 201 -8.90 12.03 -4.17
C SER A 201 -8.18 13.26 -4.70
N LYS A 202 -7.09 13.69 -4.06
CA LYS A 202 -6.35 14.91 -4.41
C LYS A 202 -5.47 14.75 -5.65
N TYR A 203 -4.58 13.76 -5.63
CA TYR A 203 -3.50 13.66 -6.63
C TYR A 203 -3.85 12.74 -7.80
N THR A 204 -4.74 11.76 -7.59
CA THR A 204 -5.10 10.81 -8.64
C THR A 204 -6.36 11.24 -9.38
N GLN A 205 -7.39 11.70 -8.66
CA GLN A 205 -8.69 12.04 -9.24
C GLN A 205 -8.99 13.53 -9.36
N GLY A 206 -8.33 14.39 -8.59
CA GLY A 206 -8.62 15.83 -8.57
C GLY A 206 -10.00 16.18 -8.02
N TRP A 207 -10.54 15.38 -7.09
CA TRP A 207 -11.84 15.62 -6.46
C TRP A 207 -11.81 16.71 -5.39
N VAL A 208 -10.63 17.07 -4.87
CA VAL A 208 -10.43 18.03 -3.77
C VAL A 208 -9.18 18.88 -3.90
#